data_AF-A0A1C3J338-F1
#
_entry.id   AF-A0A1C3J338-F1
#
_cell.length_a   1.000
_cell.length_b   1.000
_cell.length_c   1.000
_cell.angle_alpha   90.00
_cell.angle_beta   90.00
_cell.angle_gamma   90.00
#
_symmetry.space_group_name_H-M   'P 1'
#
loop_
_entity.id
_entity.type
_entity.pdbx_description
1 polymer ?
#
loop_
_entity_poly.entity_id
_entity_poly.type
_entity_poly.pdbx_seq_one_letter_code
_entity_poly.pdbx_strand_id
1 'polypeptide(L)'
;MLEAINQHPTLWLPSGIPKQWVVDCRQVGYGQAALSYLARYLYRGVLPDEDIIHITDDTVTFRYKESQTNTWRTRTLPILKFLLLILQHVLPKGLQRVRDYGFLRGQAHALRVRIQLLLLNLLYMMPPVTAPIRSKAIRVCPCCAHEMACVGVSRPT
;
A
#
# COMPACT_ATOMS: atom_id res chain seq x y z
N MET A 1 20.40 -22.82 7.14
CA MET A 1 19.45 -22.39 6.09
C MET A 1 20.15 -22.12 4.76
N LEU A 2 21.16 -21.23 4.70
CA LEU A 2 21.93 -20.98 3.46
C LEU A 2 22.68 -22.22 2.93
N GLU A 3 23.28 -23.01 3.81
CA GLU A 3 23.91 -24.29 3.43
C GLU A 3 22.91 -25.28 2.83
N ALA A 4 21.70 -25.36 3.40
CA ALA A 4 20.63 -26.20 2.88
C ALA A 4 20.15 -25.75 1.49
N ILE A 5 20.19 -24.45 1.20
CA ILE A 5 19.91 -23.91 -0.15
C ILE A 5 21.01 -24.32 -1.13
N ASN A 6 22.29 -24.23 -0.72
CA ASN A 6 23.43 -24.62 -1.57
C ASN A 6 23.47 -26.13 -1.87
N GLN A 7 22.91 -26.96 -1.00
CA GLN A 7 22.83 -28.42 -1.18
C GLN A 7 21.55 -28.85 -1.93
N HIS A 8 20.63 -27.92 -2.20
CA HIS A 8 19.36 -28.24 -2.83
C HIS A 8 19.50 -28.33 -4.36
N PRO A 9 18.97 -29.38 -5.02
CA PRO A 9 19.23 -29.65 -6.44
C PRO A 9 18.65 -28.60 -7.41
N THR A 10 17.74 -27.74 -6.95
CA THR A 10 17.03 -26.76 -7.80
C THR A 10 17.04 -25.34 -7.26
N LEU A 11 17.54 -25.11 -6.06
CA LEU A 11 17.63 -23.76 -5.50
C LEU A 11 19.08 -23.29 -5.62
N TRP A 12 19.26 -22.01 -5.95
CA TRP A 12 20.57 -21.40 -6.06
C TRP A 12 20.50 -19.96 -5.55
N LEU A 13 21.63 -19.46 -5.07
CA LEU A 13 21.75 -18.09 -4.55
C LEU A 13 22.17 -17.14 -5.68
N PRO A 14 21.49 -15.99 -5.87
CA PRO A 14 21.92 -14.95 -6.81
C PRO A 14 23.40 -14.58 -6.70
N SER A 15 24.07 -14.31 -7.82
CA SER A 15 25.42 -13.73 -7.80
C SER A 15 25.41 -12.34 -7.19
N GLY A 16 26.41 -12.02 -6.34
CA GLY A 16 26.57 -10.68 -5.75
C GLY A 16 25.87 -10.46 -4.40
N ILE A 17 25.46 -11.52 -3.70
CA ILE A 17 24.94 -11.40 -2.34
C ILE A 17 26.07 -10.99 -1.38
N PRO A 18 25.85 -10.01 -0.48
CA PRO A 18 26.85 -9.62 0.50
C PRO A 18 27.29 -10.82 1.37
N LYS A 19 28.61 -10.97 1.57
CA LYS A 19 29.21 -12.05 2.38
C LYS A 19 28.73 -12.03 3.84
N GLN A 20 28.43 -10.83 4.34
CA GLN A 20 27.87 -10.62 5.67
C GLN A 20 26.42 -10.16 5.52
N TRP A 21 25.50 -11.05 5.83
CA TRP A 21 24.07 -10.77 5.81
C TRP A 21 23.64 -10.38 7.23
N VAL A 22 23.62 -9.07 7.53
CA VAL A 22 23.16 -8.55 8.82
C VAL A 22 21.64 -8.45 8.78
N VAL A 23 20.95 -9.37 9.47
CA VAL A 23 19.50 -9.32 9.63
C VAL A 23 19.19 -8.91 11.04
N ASP A 24 18.60 -7.74 11.18
CA ASP A 24 17.97 -7.31 12.42
C ASP A 24 16.53 -7.82 12.46
N CYS A 25 16.36 -9.08 12.86
CA CYS A 25 15.05 -9.68 13.11
C CYS A 25 14.67 -9.45 14.56
N ARG A 26 13.81 -8.46 14.81
CA ARG A 26 13.23 -8.21 16.13
C ARG A 26 11.82 -8.73 16.21
N GLN A 27 11.46 -9.28 17.36
CA GLN A 27 10.06 -9.57 17.66
C GLN A 27 9.31 -8.23 17.82
N VAL A 28 8.40 -7.94 16.89
CA VAL A 28 7.55 -6.72 16.90
C VAL A 28 6.19 -6.95 17.60
N GLY A 29 6.05 -8.08 18.30
CA GLY A 29 4.80 -8.53 18.91
C GLY A 29 3.74 -8.94 17.89
N TYR A 30 2.47 -8.86 18.27
CA TYR A 30 1.33 -9.23 17.43
C TYR A 30 0.89 -8.15 16.43
N GLY A 31 1.61 -7.03 16.36
CA GLY A 31 1.30 -5.96 15.40
C GLY A 31 0.06 -5.13 15.72
N GLN A 32 -0.46 -5.16 16.96
CA GLN A 32 -1.66 -4.42 17.36
C GLN A 32 -1.58 -2.92 17.01
N ALA A 33 -0.42 -2.29 17.22
CA ALA A 33 -0.22 -0.88 16.87
C ALA A 33 -0.37 -0.62 15.35
N ALA A 34 0.15 -1.53 14.52
CA ALA A 34 0.02 -1.45 13.06
C ALA A 34 -1.44 -1.66 12.63
N LEU A 35 -2.16 -2.61 13.25
CA LEU A 35 -3.58 -2.83 13.02
C LEU A 35 -4.42 -1.60 13.42
N SER A 36 -4.18 -1.03 14.60
CA SER A 36 -4.86 0.20 15.06
C SER A 36 -4.56 1.40 14.17
N TYR A 37 -3.34 1.50 13.63
CA TYR A 37 -3.00 2.52 12.65
C TYR A 37 -3.76 2.31 11.33
N LEU A 38 -3.74 1.09 10.79
CA LEU A 38 -4.44 0.74 9.55
C LEU A 38 -5.95 0.92 9.65
N ALA A 39 -6.56 0.51 10.77
CA ALA A 39 -7.99 0.67 11.01
C ALA A 39 -8.42 2.13 10.96
N ARG A 40 -7.66 3.03 11.61
CA ARG A 40 -7.90 4.49 11.50
C ARG A 40 -7.75 4.96 10.07
N TYR A 41 -6.75 4.47 9.34
CA TYR A 41 -6.56 4.85 7.95
C TYR A 41 -7.66 4.34 7.02
N LEU A 42 -8.30 3.21 7.34
CA LEU A 42 -9.39 2.62 6.55
C LEU A 42 -10.73 3.30 6.83
N TYR A 43 -11.08 3.46 8.11
CA TYR A 43 -12.43 3.84 8.53
C TYR A 43 -12.56 5.30 8.93
N ARG A 44 -11.48 5.97 9.34
CA ARG A 44 -11.56 7.38 9.73
C ARG A 44 -11.56 8.25 8.47
N GLY A 45 -12.49 9.20 8.42
CA GLY A 45 -12.48 10.29 7.46
C GLY A 45 -11.28 11.23 7.68
N VAL A 46 -11.15 12.20 6.78
CA VAL A 46 -10.12 13.25 6.86
C VAL A 46 -10.39 14.20 8.02
N LEU A 47 -11.66 14.47 8.25
CA LEU A 47 -12.17 15.32 9.30
C LEU A 47 -13.30 14.56 10.01
N PRO A 48 -13.23 14.38 11.34
CA PRO A 48 -14.33 13.85 12.12
C PRO A 48 -15.54 14.81 12.11
N ASP A 49 -16.76 14.26 12.13
CA ASP A 49 -17.98 15.08 12.15
C ASP A 49 -18.04 15.98 13.40
N GLU A 50 -17.57 15.48 14.55
CA GLU A 50 -17.45 16.25 15.81
C GLU A 50 -16.52 17.47 15.70
N ASP A 51 -15.62 17.48 14.72
CA ASP A 51 -14.71 18.59 14.47
C ASP A 51 -15.31 19.63 13.50
N ILE A 52 -16.50 19.39 12.93
CA ILE A 52 -17.29 20.42 12.24
C ILE A 52 -18.14 21.14 13.28
N ILE A 53 -17.62 22.24 13.80
CA ILE A 53 -18.14 22.87 15.03
C ILE A 53 -19.19 23.97 14.78
N HIS A 54 -19.26 24.53 13.57
CA HIS A 54 -20.27 25.53 13.21
C HIS A 54 -20.49 25.59 11.70
N ILE A 55 -21.74 25.77 11.27
CA ILE A 55 -22.13 25.91 9.87
C ILE A 55 -23.09 27.09 9.75
N THR A 56 -22.86 27.96 8.77
CA THR A 56 -23.79 29.00 8.32
C THR A 56 -24.19 28.75 6.87
N ASP A 57 -25.04 29.60 6.30
CA ASP A 57 -25.44 29.53 4.89
C ASP A 57 -24.25 29.71 3.92
N ASP A 58 -23.19 30.38 4.35
CA ASP A 58 -22.02 30.68 3.50
C ASP A 58 -20.73 30.00 3.94
N THR A 59 -20.61 29.60 5.22
CA THR A 59 -19.33 29.19 5.81
C THR A 59 -19.42 27.95 6.70
N VAL A 60 -18.28 27.26 6.83
CA VAL A 60 -18.07 26.15 7.75
C VAL A 60 -16.87 26.47 8.62
N THR A 61 -17.02 26.33 9.93
CA THR A 61 -15.92 26.37 10.90
C THR A 61 -15.64 24.96 11.39
N PHE A 62 -14.38 24.55 11.29
CA PHE A 62 -13.94 23.24 11.75
C PHE A 62 -12.67 23.34 12.59
N ARG A 63 -12.47 22.35 13.46
CA ARG A 63 -11.30 22.18 14.29
C ARG A 63 -10.34 21.18 13.62
N TYR A 64 -9.04 21.42 13.73
CA TYR A 64 -8.01 20.52 13.21
C TYR A 64 -6.76 20.55 14.07
N LYS A 65 -5.95 19.49 13.97
CA LYS A 65 -4.64 19.44 14.62
C LYS A 65 -3.57 19.92 13.62
N GLU A 66 -2.89 21.01 13.96
CA GLU A 66 -1.81 21.53 13.13
C GLU A 66 -0.60 20.59 13.15
N SER A 67 -0.13 20.17 11.98
CA SER A 67 0.86 19.09 11.85
C SER A 67 2.24 19.45 12.43
N GLN A 68 2.65 20.71 12.34
CA GLN A 68 3.96 21.17 12.81
C GLN A 68 4.01 21.34 14.34
N THR A 69 2.97 21.96 14.91
CA THR A 69 2.93 22.28 16.35
C THR A 69 2.19 21.24 17.19
N ASN A 70 1.47 20.31 16.55
CA ASN A 70 0.56 19.38 17.20
C ASN A 70 -0.52 20.06 18.07
N THR A 71 -0.82 21.33 17.84
CA THR A 71 -1.85 22.07 18.58
C THR A 71 -3.20 22.00 17.88
N TRP A 72 -4.28 22.04 18.67
CA TRP A 72 -5.63 22.17 18.13
C TRP A 72 -5.89 23.62 17.71
N ARG A 73 -6.37 23.80 16.50
CA ARG A 73 -6.73 25.11 15.92
C ARG A 73 -8.08 25.03 15.25
N THR A 74 -8.70 26.17 15.02
CA THR A 74 -9.95 26.30 14.28
C THR A 74 -9.72 27.07 12.98
N ARG A 75 -10.53 26.77 11.97
CA ARG A 75 -10.52 27.46 10.69
C ARG A 75 -11.93 27.59 10.15
N THR A 76 -12.24 28.77 9.63
CA THR A 76 -13.51 29.06 8.95
C THR A 76 -13.25 29.26 7.47
N LEU A 77 -14.06 28.64 6.62
CA LEU A 77 -13.97 28.75 5.16
C LEU A 77 -15.36 28.88 4.53
N PRO A 78 -15.46 29.51 3.35
CA PRO A 78 -16.65 29.36 2.50
C PRO A 78 -16.96 27.89 2.23
N ILE A 79 -18.24 27.52 2.20
CA ILE A 79 -18.68 26.12 2.04
C ILE A 79 -18.00 25.43 0.86
N LEU A 80 -17.98 26.07 -0.31
CA LEU A 80 -17.38 25.47 -1.52
C LEU A 80 -15.88 25.22 -1.37
N LYS A 81 -15.15 26.09 -0.65
CA LYS A 81 -13.72 25.89 -0.38
C LYS A 81 -13.52 24.74 0.60
N PHE A 82 -14.37 24.63 1.62
CA PHE A 82 -14.34 23.50 2.56
C PHE A 82 -14.59 22.17 1.82
N LEU A 83 -15.63 22.08 1.00
CA LEU A 83 -15.95 20.89 0.21
C LEU A 83 -14.81 20.50 -0.73
N LEU A 84 -14.19 21.48 -1.41
CA LEU A 84 -13.05 21.22 -2.29
C LEU A 84 -11.86 20.60 -1.53
N LEU A 85 -11.59 21.04 -0.30
CA LEU A 85 -10.54 20.45 0.54
C LEU A 85 -10.87 19.00 0.92
N ILE A 86 -12.12 18.70 1.28
CA ILE A 86 -12.54 17.33 1.59
C ILE A 86 -12.41 16.43 0.37
N LEU A 87 -12.82 16.91 -0.81
CA LEU A 87 -12.79 16.14 -2.05
C LEU A 87 -11.37 15.79 -2.52
N GLN A 88 -10.33 16.54 -2.14
CA GLN A 88 -8.93 16.17 -2.45
C GLN A 88 -8.50 14.83 -1.85
N HIS A 89 -9.22 14.34 -0.85
CA HIS A 89 -8.96 13.05 -0.21
C HIS A 89 -9.84 11.92 -0.73
N VAL A 90 -10.75 12.22 -1.66
CA VAL A 90 -11.52 11.19 -2.37
C VAL A 90 -10.64 10.64 -3.48
N LEU A 91 -10.41 9.33 -3.44
CA LEU A 91 -9.62 8.66 -4.46
C LEU A 91 -10.38 8.63 -5.80
N PRO A 92 -9.71 8.98 -6.92
CA PRO A 92 -10.24 8.77 -8.25
C PRO A 92 -10.73 7.35 -8.47
N LYS A 93 -11.73 7.18 -9.34
CA LYS A 93 -12.29 5.88 -9.69
C LYS A 93 -11.18 4.92 -10.13
N GLY A 94 -11.18 3.72 -9.54
CA GLY A 94 -10.20 2.67 -9.83
C GLY A 94 -8.93 2.71 -8.98
N LEU A 95 -8.74 3.73 -8.13
CA LEU A 95 -7.68 3.74 -7.13
C LEU A 95 -8.19 3.18 -5.80
N GLN A 96 -7.34 2.38 -5.15
CA GLN A 96 -7.63 1.74 -3.87
C GLN A 96 -6.95 2.50 -2.73
N ARG A 97 -7.66 2.65 -1.61
CA ARG A 97 -7.18 3.33 -0.40
C ARG A 97 -6.07 2.55 0.31
N VAL A 98 -6.14 1.23 0.28
CA VAL A 98 -5.13 0.32 0.82
C VAL A 98 -4.72 -0.65 -0.28
N ARG A 99 -3.43 -1.01 -0.28
CA ARG A 99 -2.83 -1.96 -1.23
C ARG A 99 -2.12 -3.03 -0.45
N ASP A 100 -2.36 -4.29 -0.82
CA ASP A 100 -1.66 -5.42 -0.24
C ASP A 100 -0.34 -5.68 -0.96
N TYR A 101 0.74 -5.80 -0.19
CA TYR A 101 2.08 -6.11 -0.69
C TYR A 101 2.61 -7.42 -0.09
N GLY A 102 3.65 -7.96 -0.73
CA GLY A 102 4.32 -9.18 -0.26
C GLY A 102 3.53 -10.47 -0.49
N PHE A 103 3.82 -11.49 0.31
CA PHE A 103 3.27 -12.84 0.11
C PHE A 103 1.80 -12.99 0.56
N LEU A 104 1.29 -12.03 1.35
CA LEU A 104 -0.09 -12.03 1.86
C LEU A 104 -1.11 -11.37 0.93
N ARG A 105 -0.67 -10.74 -0.17
CA ARG A 105 -1.58 -10.19 -1.19
C ARG A 105 -2.40 -11.29 -1.86
N GLY A 106 -3.64 -11.00 -2.26
CA GLY A 106 -4.54 -11.99 -2.86
C GLY A 106 -3.96 -12.73 -4.07
N GLN A 107 -3.28 -12.01 -4.96
CA GLN A 107 -2.63 -12.62 -6.15
C GLN A 107 -1.42 -13.50 -5.83
N ALA A 108 -0.90 -13.47 -4.60
CA ALA A 108 0.20 -14.35 -4.17
C ALA A 108 -0.30 -15.68 -3.60
N HIS A 109 -1.58 -16.04 -3.74
CA HIS A 109 -2.16 -17.27 -3.20
C HIS A 109 -1.33 -18.51 -3.55
N ALA A 110 -1.00 -18.72 -4.83
CA ALA A 110 -0.21 -19.87 -5.27
C ALA A 110 1.18 -19.91 -4.60
N LEU A 111 1.86 -18.77 -4.51
CA LEU A 111 3.15 -18.67 -3.82
C LEU A 111 3.01 -18.98 -2.32
N ARG A 112 1.96 -18.48 -1.67
CA ARG A 112 1.70 -18.69 -0.25
C ARG A 112 1.45 -20.16 0.07
N VAL A 113 0.64 -20.85 -0.73
CA VAL A 113 0.41 -22.29 -0.61
C VAL A 113 1.72 -23.07 -0.74
N ARG A 114 2.58 -22.73 -1.71
CA ARG A 114 3.90 -23.37 -1.83
C ARG A 114 4.77 -23.18 -0.59
N ILE A 115 4.83 -21.96 -0.06
CA ILE A 115 5.60 -21.68 1.16
C ILE A 115 5.06 -22.51 2.33
N GLN A 116 3.74 -22.61 2.49
CA GLN A 116 3.14 -23.46 3.52
C GLN A 116 3.51 -24.94 3.35
N LEU A 117 3.42 -25.46 2.13
CA LEU A 117 3.80 -26.86 1.83
C LEU A 117 5.29 -27.11 2.07
N LEU A 118 6.17 -26.16 1.76
CA LEU A 118 7.60 -26.21 2.08
C LEU A 118 7.83 -26.29 3.59
N LEU A 119 7.17 -25.42 4.37
CA LEU A 119 7.30 -25.38 5.82
C LEU A 119 6.73 -26.63 6.52
N LEU A 120 5.71 -27.25 5.92
CA LEU A 120 5.12 -28.51 6.39
C LEU A 120 5.81 -29.77 5.85
N ASN A 121 6.87 -29.61 5.04
CA ASN A 121 7.60 -30.70 4.37
C ASN A 121 6.71 -31.58 3.45
N LEU A 122 5.66 -31.00 2.85
CA LEU A 122 4.69 -31.65 1.95
C LEU A 122 5.00 -31.36 0.48
N LEU A 123 6.25 -31.54 0.08
CA LEU A 123 6.74 -31.16 -1.25
C LEU A 123 6.02 -31.87 -2.41
N TYR A 124 5.52 -33.08 -2.16
CA TYR A 124 4.77 -33.88 -3.14
C TYR A 124 3.42 -33.27 -3.55
N MET A 125 2.90 -32.31 -2.78
CA MET A 125 1.64 -31.61 -3.05
C MET A 125 1.86 -30.25 -3.74
N MET A 126 3.10 -29.92 -4.15
CA MET A 126 3.38 -28.61 -4.72
C MET A 126 2.64 -28.38 -6.04
N PRO A 127 1.86 -27.30 -6.17
CA PRO A 127 1.25 -26.95 -7.44
C PRO A 127 2.32 -26.65 -8.50
N PRO A 128 2.06 -26.82 -9.80
CA PRO A 128 2.99 -26.43 -10.86
C PRO A 128 3.29 -24.93 -10.83
N VAL A 129 4.53 -24.53 -11.16
CA VAL A 129 4.90 -23.11 -11.32
C VAL A 129 4.47 -22.69 -12.73
N THR A 130 3.34 -22.00 -12.87
CA THR A 130 3.05 -21.28 -14.11
C THR A 130 3.63 -19.87 -13.97
N ALA A 131 4.64 -19.54 -14.78
CA ALA A 131 5.13 -18.18 -14.86
C ALA A 131 3.97 -17.29 -15.35
N PRO A 132 3.58 -16.23 -14.60
CA PRO A 132 2.53 -15.35 -15.06
C PRO A 132 3.01 -14.62 -16.32
N ILE A 133 2.26 -14.78 -17.42
CA ILE A 133 2.48 -13.99 -18.63
C ILE A 133 2.07 -12.55 -18.30
N ARG A 134 3.06 -11.69 -18.08
CA ARG A 134 2.81 -10.26 -17.88
C ARG A 134 2.61 -9.62 -19.24
N SER A 135 1.37 -9.41 -19.64
CA SER A 135 1.08 -8.53 -20.78
C SER A 135 1.49 -7.10 -20.42
N LYS A 136 2.24 -6.42 -21.29
CA LYS A 136 2.46 -4.97 -21.13
C LYS A 136 1.10 -4.27 -21.16
N ALA A 137 0.86 -3.39 -20.19
CA ALA A 137 -0.29 -2.52 -20.23
C ALA A 137 -0.11 -1.53 -21.39
N ILE A 138 -0.91 -1.64 -22.43
CA ILE A 138 -0.92 -0.70 -23.55
C ILE A 138 -1.81 0.48 -23.14
N ARG A 139 -1.25 1.68 -23.22
CA ARG A 139 -1.99 2.94 -23.03
C ARG A 139 -1.95 3.68 -24.35
N VAL A 140 -3.11 4.13 -24.81
CA VAL A 140 -3.22 4.94 -26.03
C VAL A 140 -3.40 6.40 -25.65
N CYS A 141 -2.80 7.29 -26.44
CA CYS A 141 -2.99 8.73 -26.27
C CYS A 141 -4.45 9.10 -26.60
N PRO A 142 -5.18 9.81 -25.72
CA PRO A 142 -6.57 10.18 -25.98
C PRO A 142 -6.72 11.16 -27.16
N CYS A 143 -5.66 11.85 -27.57
CA CYS A 143 -5.70 12.82 -28.66
C CYS A 143 -5.39 12.19 -30.03
N CYS A 144 -4.42 11.27 -30.10
CA CYS A 144 -3.92 10.74 -31.38
C CYS A 144 -3.98 9.21 -31.51
N ALA A 145 -4.51 8.50 -30.50
CA ALA A 145 -4.65 7.04 -30.46
C ALA A 145 -3.36 6.21 -30.61
N HIS A 146 -2.18 6.83 -30.62
CA HIS A 146 -0.90 6.12 -30.67
C HIS A 146 -0.54 5.50 -29.32
N GLU A 147 0.21 4.40 -29.35
CA GLU A 147 0.74 3.76 -28.14
C GLU A 147 1.68 4.70 -27.39
N MET A 148 1.48 4.79 -26.07
CA MET A 148 2.30 5.62 -25.18
C MET A 148 3.35 4.76 -24.48
N ALA A 149 4.60 5.24 -24.49
CA ALA A 149 5.67 4.69 -23.67
C ALA A 149 5.64 5.30 -22.26
N CYS A 150 5.81 4.48 -21.22
CA CYS A 150 6.03 4.96 -19.86
C CYS A 150 7.48 5.46 -19.74
N VAL A 151 7.67 6.78 -19.71
CA VAL A 151 9.01 7.40 -19.63
C VAL A 151 9.50 7.62 -18.20
N GLY A 152 8.63 7.49 -17.19
CA GLY A 152 8.98 7.64 -15.79
C GLY A 152 7.78 7.93 -14.89
N VAL A 153 8.04 8.02 -13.58
CA VAL A 153 7.06 8.44 -12.58
C VAL A 153 7.63 9.65 -11.86
N SER A 154 7.06 10.83 -12.07
CA SER A 154 7.40 12.04 -11.31
C SER A 154 6.52 12.16 -10.07
N ARG A 155 7.08 12.71 -8.98
CA ARG A 155 6.26 13.20 -7.87
C ARG A 155 5.68 14.56 -8.29
N PRO A 156 4.40 14.85 -8.06
CA PRO A 156 3.88 16.20 -8.27
C PRO A 156 4.65 17.17 -7.37
N THR A 157 5.17 18.23 -7.96
CA THR A 157 5.73 19.39 -7.25
C THR A 157 4.63 20.21 -6.59
#